data_AF-A0A853PW17-F1
#
_entry.id   AF-A0A853PW17-F1
#
_cell.length_a   1.000
_cell.length_b   1.000
_cell.length_c   1.000
_cell.angle_alpha   90.00
_cell.angle_beta   90.00
_cell.angle_gamma   90.00
#
_symmetry.space_group_name_H-M   'P 1'
#
loop_
_entity.id
_entity.type
_entity.pdbx_description
1 polymer ?
#
loop_
_entity_poly.entity_id
_entity_poly.type
_entity_poly.pdbx_seq_one_letter_code
_entity_poly.pdbx_strand_id
1 'polypeptide(L)'
;MENKMTIEELIAKGESFKIETSKPRIEYGDDMNIIYQPCSYLKNGDEFTEWVETSKRFIFINFPEDISYNIFEKVSDNVRRQADILKLVGILKSLKNNPDICKPLKANTVSTNITVNQSQMVNLMFVIETIKSEIGEANFNKIKEIYNSQDSTEEKNSKVLDKLKSLGVNVLSSIIANILTNPSIWG
;
A
#
# COMPACT_ATOMS: atom_id res chain seq x y z
N MET A 1 -35.60 -20.68 11.72
CA MET A 1 -35.02 -19.38 12.12
C MET A 1 -33.52 -19.58 12.13
N GLU A 2 -32.82 -19.01 11.16
CA GLU A 2 -31.36 -19.10 11.08
C GLU A 2 -30.77 -18.38 12.30
N ASN A 3 -30.01 -19.11 13.11
CA ASN A 3 -29.44 -18.59 14.35
C ASN A 3 -28.28 -17.66 13.98
N LYS A 4 -28.57 -16.37 13.74
CA LYS A 4 -27.56 -15.36 13.41
C LYS A 4 -26.73 -15.12 14.66
N MET A 5 -25.50 -15.63 14.66
CA MET A 5 -24.55 -15.43 15.76
C MET A 5 -24.38 -13.93 16.05
N THR A 6 -24.57 -13.57 17.31
CA THR A 6 -24.48 -12.20 17.84
C THR A 6 -23.02 -11.80 18.09
N ILE A 7 -22.77 -10.50 18.24
CA ILE A 7 -21.41 -10.01 18.56
C ILE A 7 -20.95 -10.51 19.94
N GLU A 8 -21.87 -10.67 20.89
CA GLU A 8 -21.62 -11.27 22.20
C GLU A 8 -21.11 -12.70 22.11
N GLU A 9 -21.79 -13.53 21.31
CA GLU A 9 -21.41 -14.93 21.10
C GLU A 9 -20.06 -15.04 20.39
N LEU A 10 -19.79 -14.16 19.42
CA LEU A 10 -18.48 -14.08 18.76
C LEU A 10 -17.37 -13.69 19.75
N ILE A 11 -17.62 -12.73 20.64
CA ILE A 11 -16.66 -12.35 21.68
C ILE A 11 -16.40 -13.53 22.61
N ALA A 12 -17.45 -14.18 23.12
CA ALA A 12 -17.33 -15.30 24.05
C ALA A 12 -16.59 -16.50 23.42
N LYS A 13 -16.92 -16.87 22.17
CA LYS A 13 -16.19 -17.92 21.43
C LYS A 13 -14.72 -17.52 21.24
N GLY A 14 -14.46 -16.27 20.87
CA GLY A 14 -13.11 -15.74 20.69
C GLY A 14 -12.23 -15.81 21.95
N GLU A 15 -12.80 -15.53 23.11
CA GLU A 15 -12.11 -15.59 24.41
C GLU A 15 -11.76 -17.02 24.86
N SER A 16 -12.43 -18.02 24.29
CA SER A 16 -12.19 -19.43 24.63
C SER A 16 -10.92 -19.99 23.99
N PHE A 17 -10.47 -19.43 22.86
CA PHE A 17 -9.32 -19.95 22.11
C PHE A 17 -8.00 -19.70 22.83
N LYS A 18 -7.15 -20.73 22.85
CA LYS A 18 -5.83 -20.69 23.49
C LYS A 18 -4.76 -21.28 22.59
N ILE A 19 -3.62 -20.60 22.58
CA ILE A 19 -2.38 -21.17 22.07
C ILE A 19 -1.74 -21.96 23.21
N GLU A 20 -1.58 -23.26 22.98
CA GLU A 20 -0.90 -24.17 23.90
C GLU A 20 0.54 -24.38 23.44
N THR A 21 1.43 -24.70 24.38
CA THR A 21 2.81 -25.06 24.10
C THR A 21 3.02 -26.51 24.49
N SER A 22 3.49 -27.34 23.55
CA SER A 22 3.86 -28.71 23.86
C SER A 22 5.04 -28.73 24.82
N LYS A 23 5.05 -29.70 25.76
CA LYS A 23 6.20 -29.90 26.64
C LYS A 23 7.36 -30.49 25.83
N PRO A 24 8.61 -30.07 26.09
CA PRO A 24 9.76 -30.76 25.53
C PRO A 24 9.75 -32.23 25.98
N ARG A 25 10.07 -33.15 25.07
CA ARG A 25 10.23 -34.56 25.40
C ARG A 25 11.36 -35.19 24.61
N ILE A 26 11.95 -36.23 25.19
CA ILE A 26 12.97 -37.06 24.55
C ILE A 26 12.36 -38.44 24.39
N GLU A 27 12.39 -38.96 23.16
CA GLU A 27 12.10 -40.37 22.89
C GLU A 27 13.44 -41.08 22.78
N TYR A 28 13.70 -42.01 23.70
CA TYR A 28 14.92 -42.80 23.72
C TYR A 28 14.76 -43.97 22.75
N GLY A 29 15.69 -44.10 21.82
CA GLY A 29 15.77 -45.21 20.87
C GLY A 29 17.09 -45.96 21.02
N ASP A 30 17.14 -47.18 20.51
CA ASP A 30 18.32 -48.06 20.64
C ASP A 30 19.56 -47.50 19.92
N ASP A 31 19.36 -46.81 18.79
CA ASP A 31 20.47 -46.21 18.01
C ASP A 31 20.58 -44.68 18.19
N MET A 32 19.46 -43.96 18.21
CA MET A 32 19.42 -42.51 18.35
C MET A 32 18.22 -42.05 19.18
N ASN A 33 18.44 -41.02 20.00
CA ASN A 33 17.39 -40.33 20.73
C ASN A 33 16.76 -39.23 19.85
N ILE A 34 15.44 -39.11 19.88
CA ILE A 34 14.71 -38.02 19.20
C ILE A 34 14.35 -36.96 20.24
N ILE A 35 14.79 -35.73 20.01
CA ILE A 35 14.50 -34.58 20.87
C ILE A 35 13.38 -33.77 20.22
N TYR A 36 12.24 -33.68 20.91
CA TYR A 36 11.12 -32.84 20.51
C TYR A 36 11.20 -31.51 21.25
N GLN A 37 11.46 -30.44 20.50
CA GLN A 37 11.40 -29.08 21.01
C GLN A 37 9.96 -28.65 21.28
N PRO A 38 9.72 -27.75 22.25
CA PRO A 38 8.40 -27.20 22.49
C PRO A 38 7.91 -26.45 21.24
N CYS A 39 6.71 -26.78 20.78
CA CYS A 39 6.03 -26.11 19.69
C CYS A 39 4.76 -25.44 20.23
N SER A 40 4.51 -24.20 19.80
CA SER A 40 3.26 -23.52 20.11
C SER A 40 2.26 -23.79 18.99
N TYR A 41 1.04 -24.16 19.36
CA TYR A 41 -0.02 -24.47 18.42
C TYR A 41 -1.37 -23.98 18.95
N LEU A 42 -2.27 -23.68 18.03
CA LEU A 42 -3.63 -23.32 18.38
C LEU A 42 -4.44 -24.59 18.63
N LYS A 43 -5.10 -24.66 19.78
CA LYS A 43 -6.04 -25.73 20.06
C LYS A 43 -7.34 -25.52 19.30
N ASN A 44 -7.87 -26.59 18.70
CA ASN A 44 -9.08 -26.56 17.84
C ASN A 44 -8.95 -25.55 16.70
N GLY A 45 -7.89 -25.69 15.89
CA GLY A 45 -7.59 -24.74 14.80
C GLY A 45 -8.70 -24.64 13.75
N ASP A 46 -9.44 -25.73 13.53
CA ASP A 46 -10.63 -25.78 12.68
C ASP A 46 -11.78 -24.91 13.21
N GLU A 47 -12.13 -25.05 14.49
CA GLU A 47 -13.14 -24.21 15.14
C GLU A 47 -12.73 -22.72 15.15
N PHE A 48 -11.43 -22.45 15.27
CA PHE A 48 -10.89 -21.11 15.18
C PHE A 48 -11.02 -20.53 13.76
N THR A 49 -10.67 -21.30 12.73
CA THR A 49 -10.84 -20.86 11.34
C THR A 49 -12.30 -20.56 11.03
N GLU A 50 -13.23 -21.42 11.47
CA GLU A 50 -14.67 -21.17 11.34
C GLU A 50 -15.08 -19.88 12.06
N TRP A 51 -14.59 -19.66 13.29
CA TRP A 51 -14.86 -18.43 14.04
C TRP A 51 -14.32 -17.17 13.36
N VAL A 52 -13.12 -17.22 12.77
CA VAL A 52 -12.54 -16.11 12.01
C VAL A 52 -13.42 -15.75 10.83
N GLU A 53 -13.81 -16.71 10.00
CA GLU A 53 -14.61 -16.45 8.81
C GLU A 53 -16.03 -15.99 9.16
N THR A 54 -16.61 -16.53 10.24
CA THR A 54 -17.89 -16.07 10.78
C THR A 54 -17.79 -14.61 11.26
N SER A 55 -16.70 -14.28 11.97
CA SER A 55 -16.45 -12.92 12.46
C SER A 55 -16.24 -11.92 11.32
N LYS A 56 -15.44 -12.28 10.29
CA LYS A 56 -15.25 -11.45 9.09
C LYS A 56 -16.59 -11.14 8.41
N ARG A 57 -17.42 -12.17 8.21
CA ARG A 57 -18.78 -12.01 7.65
C ARG A 57 -19.66 -11.12 8.52
N PHE A 58 -19.62 -11.30 9.84
CA PHE A 58 -20.36 -10.46 10.77
C PHE A 58 -19.94 -8.99 10.64
N ILE A 59 -18.64 -8.69 10.66
CA ILE A 59 -18.13 -7.32 10.56
C ILE A 59 -18.57 -6.72 9.22
N PHE A 60 -18.38 -7.44 8.12
CA PHE A 60 -18.74 -6.96 6.78
C PHE A 60 -20.22 -6.60 6.63
N ILE A 61 -21.12 -7.44 7.19
CA ILE A 61 -22.57 -7.24 7.08
C ILE A 61 -23.06 -6.10 7.97
N ASN A 62 -22.56 -6.00 9.21
CA ASN A 62 -23.11 -5.06 10.20
C ASN A 62 -22.35 -3.72 10.24
N PHE A 63 -21.10 -3.68 9.78
CA PHE A 63 -20.23 -2.50 9.76
C PHE A 63 -19.59 -2.32 8.37
N PRO A 64 -20.41 -2.07 7.32
CA PRO A 64 -19.90 -1.92 5.97
C PRO A 64 -18.94 -0.72 5.89
N GLU A 65 -17.83 -0.89 5.16
CA GLU A 65 -16.76 0.12 5.00
C GLU A 65 -15.96 0.46 6.28
N ASP A 66 -16.16 -0.23 7.40
CA ASP A 66 -15.37 0.01 8.61
C ASP A 66 -13.93 -0.51 8.49
N ILE A 67 -12.96 0.24 9.01
CA ILE A 67 -11.53 -0.14 9.03
C ILE A 67 -11.28 -1.45 9.78
N SER A 68 -12.14 -1.78 10.74
CA SER A 68 -12.06 -2.97 11.59
C SER A 68 -12.06 -4.26 10.79
N TYR A 69 -12.76 -4.34 9.66
CA TYR A 69 -12.71 -5.52 8.78
C TYR A 69 -11.27 -5.79 8.30
N ASN A 70 -10.62 -4.75 7.74
CA ASN A 70 -9.27 -4.86 7.20
C ASN A 70 -8.23 -5.17 8.29
N ILE A 71 -8.40 -4.60 9.48
CA ILE A 71 -7.50 -4.88 10.62
C ILE A 71 -7.71 -6.31 11.10
N PHE A 72 -8.96 -6.75 11.23
CA PHE A 72 -9.31 -8.10 11.66
C PHE A 72 -8.74 -9.15 10.70
N GLU A 73 -8.92 -8.96 9.39
CA GLU A 73 -8.39 -9.83 8.34
C GLU A 73 -6.87 -9.99 8.46
N LYS A 74 -6.13 -8.86 8.48
CA LYS A 74 -4.66 -8.87 8.59
C LYS A 74 -4.13 -9.56 9.85
N VAL A 75 -4.79 -9.35 10.99
CA VAL A 75 -4.41 -9.99 12.25
C VAL A 75 -4.71 -11.49 12.18
N SER A 76 -5.86 -11.87 11.60
CA SER A 76 -6.29 -13.27 11.52
C SER A 76 -5.38 -14.12 10.62
N ASP A 77 -4.80 -13.54 9.56
CA ASP A 77 -3.87 -14.24 8.66
C ASP A 77 -2.50 -14.54 9.31
N ASN A 78 -2.19 -13.92 10.45
CA ASN A 78 -0.86 -13.95 11.07
C ASN A 78 -0.88 -14.27 12.57
N VAL A 79 -1.86 -15.06 13.03
CA VAL A 79 -1.95 -15.43 14.46
C VAL A 79 -0.78 -16.35 14.85
N ARG A 80 0.05 -15.86 15.78
CA ARG A 80 1.21 -16.62 16.30
C ARG A 80 1.22 -16.72 17.83
N ARG A 81 0.64 -15.73 18.50
CA ARG A 81 0.66 -15.61 19.97
C ARG A 81 -0.75 -15.38 20.50
N GLN A 82 -0.97 -15.71 21.77
CA GLN A 82 -2.26 -15.45 22.44
C GLN A 82 -2.69 -13.99 22.32
N ALA A 83 -1.73 -13.06 22.34
CA ALA A 83 -1.97 -11.64 22.14
C ALA A 83 -2.64 -11.30 20.80
N ASP A 84 -2.42 -12.09 19.75
CA ASP A 84 -3.02 -11.86 18.44
C ASP A 84 -4.52 -12.25 18.45
N ILE A 85 -4.88 -13.34 19.14
CA ILE A 85 -6.29 -13.72 19.39
C ILE A 85 -6.98 -12.64 20.23
N LEU A 86 -6.32 -12.15 21.29
CA LEU A 86 -6.85 -11.08 22.13
C LEU A 86 -7.07 -9.77 21.35
N LYS A 87 -6.25 -9.48 20.33
CA LYS A 87 -6.49 -8.34 19.42
C LYS A 87 -7.75 -8.54 18.59
N LEU A 88 -7.96 -9.73 18.01
CA LEU A 88 -9.18 -10.04 17.25
C LEU A 88 -10.44 -9.86 18.13
N VAL A 89 -10.42 -10.40 19.35
CA VAL A 89 -11.49 -10.20 20.34
C VAL A 89 -11.65 -8.72 20.70
N GLY A 90 -10.54 -7.99 20.86
CA GLY A 90 -10.53 -6.56 21.13
C GLY A 90 -11.22 -5.73 20.04
N ILE A 91 -11.05 -6.09 18.78
CA ILE A 91 -11.75 -5.46 17.65
C ILE A 91 -13.27 -5.66 17.78
N LEU A 92 -13.72 -6.89 18.03
CA LEU A 92 -15.15 -7.17 18.24
C LEU A 92 -15.73 -6.42 19.44
N LYS A 93 -14.99 -6.35 20.56
CA LYS A 93 -15.39 -5.55 21.73
C LYS A 93 -15.48 -4.06 21.40
N SER A 94 -14.56 -3.54 20.59
CA SER A 94 -14.59 -2.14 20.15
C SER A 94 -15.83 -1.86 19.32
N LEU A 95 -16.14 -2.70 18.33
CA LEU A 95 -17.34 -2.57 17.49
C LEU A 95 -18.63 -2.68 18.31
N LYS A 96 -18.65 -3.51 19.35
CA LYS A 96 -19.78 -3.60 20.29
C LYS A 96 -19.97 -2.29 21.06
N ASN A 97 -18.89 -1.74 21.61
CA ASN A 97 -18.96 -0.57 22.50
C ASN A 97 -19.10 0.75 21.74
N ASN A 98 -18.57 0.81 20.52
CA ASN A 98 -18.56 1.99 19.65
C ASN A 98 -19.04 1.53 18.25
N PRO A 99 -20.37 1.48 18.00
CA PRO A 99 -20.91 0.93 16.77
C PRO A 99 -20.82 1.88 15.56
N ASP A 100 -20.30 3.10 15.75
CA ASP A 100 -20.12 4.06 14.69
C ASP A 100 -19.07 3.59 13.68
N ILE A 101 -19.38 3.74 12.39
CA ILE A 101 -18.49 3.32 11.31
C ILE A 101 -17.28 4.25 11.23
N CYS A 102 -16.11 3.72 11.56
CA CYS A 102 -14.82 4.34 11.32
C CYS A 102 -14.31 3.90 9.95
N LYS A 103 -14.58 4.72 8.94
CA LYS A 103 -14.04 4.46 7.59
C LYS A 103 -12.52 4.43 7.66
N PRO A 104 -11.86 3.53 6.92
CA PRO A 104 -10.42 3.62 6.76
C PRO A 104 -10.12 5.04 6.31
N LEU A 105 -9.16 5.69 6.97
CA LEU A 105 -8.51 6.85 6.38
C LEU A 105 -8.20 6.41 4.95
N LYS A 106 -8.68 7.17 3.96
CA LYS A 106 -8.10 7.10 2.63
C LYS A 106 -6.63 7.38 2.89
N ALA A 107 -5.82 6.35 3.08
CA ALA A 107 -4.44 6.41 2.71
C ALA A 107 -4.53 7.00 1.31
N ASN A 108 -3.98 8.19 1.09
CA ASN A 108 -3.74 8.67 -0.26
C ASN A 108 -3.12 7.47 -0.96
N THR A 109 -3.93 6.73 -1.73
CA THR A 109 -3.56 5.38 -2.10
C THR A 109 -2.66 5.63 -3.28
N VAL A 110 -1.37 5.72 -2.99
CA VAL A 110 -0.28 5.71 -3.97
C VAL A 110 -0.22 4.29 -4.55
N SER A 111 -1.31 3.84 -5.16
CA SER A 111 -1.41 2.62 -5.94
C SER A 111 -2.12 2.86 -7.28
N THR A 112 -2.77 4.02 -7.47
CA THR A 112 -3.06 4.61 -8.78
C THR A 112 -2.03 5.68 -9.17
N ASN A 113 -1.22 6.19 -8.23
CA ASN A 113 -0.15 7.14 -8.54
C ASN A 113 1.14 6.49 -9.04
N ILE A 114 1.36 5.17 -8.94
CA ILE A 114 2.60 4.58 -9.50
C ILE A 114 2.50 4.51 -11.03
N THR A 115 1.34 4.16 -11.59
CA THR A 115 1.11 4.15 -13.04
C THR A 115 0.92 5.56 -13.60
N VAL A 116 0.25 6.45 -12.86
CA VAL A 116 0.09 7.86 -13.26
C VAL A 116 1.42 8.62 -13.15
N ASN A 117 2.22 8.42 -12.10
CA ASN A 117 3.51 9.10 -11.95
C ASN A 117 4.59 8.48 -12.86
N GLN A 118 4.55 7.18 -13.20
CA GLN A 118 5.41 6.63 -14.25
C GLN A 118 5.06 7.16 -15.63
N SER A 119 3.79 7.15 -16.06
CA SER A 119 3.41 7.70 -17.37
C SER A 119 3.69 9.21 -17.47
N GLN A 120 3.45 9.97 -16.40
CA GLN A 120 3.78 11.40 -16.35
C GLN A 120 5.29 11.66 -16.32
N MET A 121 6.08 10.90 -15.54
CA MET A 121 7.55 11.02 -15.55
C MET A 121 8.14 10.59 -16.90
N VAL A 122 7.62 9.54 -17.54
CA VAL A 122 8.05 9.07 -18.86
C VAL A 122 7.71 10.12 -19.93
N ASN A 123 6.52 10.71 -19.89
CA ASN A 123 6.12 11.78 -20.82
C ASN A 123 6.96 13.05 -20.61
N LEU A 124 7.28 13.43 -19.37
CA LEU A 124 8.12 14.58 -19.08
C LEU A 124 9.59 14.34 -19.49
N MET A 125 10.11 13.12 -19.24
CA MET A 125 11.47 12.75 -19.64
C MET A 125 11.61 12.77 -21.16
N PHE A 126 10.60 12.28 -21.90
CA PHE A 126 10.56 12.38 -23.37
C PHE A 126 10.55 13.83 -23.85
N VAL A 127 9.75 14.71 -23.25
CA VAL A 127 9.72 16.14 -23.62
C VAL A 127 11.10 16.77 -23.40
N ILE A 128 11.76 16.47 -22.27
CA ILE A 128 13.10 16.98 -21.97
C ILE A 128 14.15 16.42 -22.95
N GLU A 129 14.08 15.14 -23.29
CA GLU A 129 14.98 14.50 -24.26
C GLU A 129 14.82 15.07 -25.66
N THR A 130 13.56 15.28 -26.11
CA THR A 130 13.24 15.90 -27.41
C THR A 130 13.75 17.33 -27.48
N ILE A 131 13.57 18.11 -26.41
CA ILE A 131 14.15 19.45 -26.33
C ILE A 131 15.68 19.37 -26.40
N LYS A 132 16.32 18.47 -25.64
CA LYS A 132 17.78 18.31 -25.63
C LYS A 132 18.34 17.88 -26.99
N SER A 133 17.68 16.97 -27.71
CA SER A 133 18.13 16.48 -29.02
C SER A 133 18.07 17.58 -30.09
N GLU A 134 17.01 18.39 -30.09
CA GLU A 134 16.80 19.43 -31.10
C GLU A 134 17.66 20.68 -30.87
N ILE A 135 17.82 21.12 -29.62
CA ILE A 135 18.59 22.36 -29.32
C ILE A 135 20.08 22.09 -29.11
N GLY A 136 20.46 20.82 -28.92
CA GLY A 136 21.81 20.37 -28.62
C GLY A 136 22.22 20.59 -27.15
N GLU A 137 23.18 19.77 -26.70
CA GLU A 137 23.63 19.73 -25.30
C GLU A 137 24.21 21.07 -24.82
N ALA A 138 24.92 21.80 -25.67
CA ALA A 138 25.51 23.10 -25.33
C ALA A 138 24.45 24.18 -25.01
N ASN A 139 23.31 24.19 -25.70
CA ASN A 139 22.22 25.13 -25.41
C ASN A 139 21.38 24.65 -24.23
N PHE A 140 21.17 23.34 -24.11
CA PHE A 140 20.47 22.74 -22.97
C PHE A 140 21.18 23.05 -21.64
N ASN A 141 22.50 22.94 -21.60
CA ASN A 141 23.29 23.27 -20.40
C ASN A 141 23.19 24.75 -20.02
N LYS A 142 23.16 25.67 -20.98
CA LYS A 142 22.94 27.10 -20.72
C LYS A 142 21.57 27.38 -20.10
N ILE A 143 20.52 26.68 -20.53
CA ILE A 143 19.19 26.78 -19.91
C ILE A 143 19.24 26.25 -18.46
N LYS A 144 19.97 25.15 -18.23
CA LYS A 144 20.17 24.59 -16.89
C LYS A 144 20.96 25.53 -15.97
N GLU A 145 21.94 26.25 -16.50
CA GLU A 145 22.69 27.30 -15.76
C GLU A 145 21.77 28.45 -15.35
N ILE A 146 20.89 28.91 -16.24
CA ILE A 146 19.88 29.93 -15.91
C ILE A 146 18.96 29.43 -14.78
N TYR A 147 18.52 28.17 -14.84
CA TYR A 147 17.68 27.58 -13.79
C TYR A 147 18.39 27.56 -12.41
N ASN A 148 19.69 27.25 -12.40
CA ASN A 148 20.51 27.15 -11.18
C ASN A 148 21.03 28.49 -10.66
N SER A 149 20.77 29.61 -11.34
CA SER A 149 21.20 30.93 -10.88
C SER A 149 20.48 31.34 -9.58
N GLN A 150 20.98 32.37 -8.91
CA GLN A 150 20.33 32.96 -7.72
C GLN A 150 19.27 34.01 -8.09
N ASP A 151 18.92 34.14 -9.37
CA ASP A 151 17.93 35.10 -9.85
C ASP A 151 16.51 34.74 -9.35
N SER A 152 15.61 35.72 -9.36
CA SER A 152 14.19 35.48 -9.10
C SER A 152 13.55 34.59 -10.18
N THR A 153 12.39 34.00 -9.88
CA THR A 153 11.67 33.13 -10.84
C THR A 153 11.29 33.89 -12.11
N GLU A 154 10.90 35.16 -11.98
CA GLU A 154 10.53 36.02 -13.11
C GLU A 154 11.72 36.28 -14.03
N GLU A 155 12.89 36.61 -13.46
CA GLU A 155 14.12 36.84 -14.20
C GLU A 155 14.61 35.58 -14.90
N LYS A 156 14.53 34.41 -14.24
CA LYS A 156 14.85 33.12 -14.86
C LYS A 156 13.98 32.84 -16.06
N ASN A 157 12.66 33.02 -15.93
CA ASN A 157 11.71 32.81 -17.02
C ASN A 157 12.00 33.73 -18.21
N SER A 158 12.32 35.01 -17.96
CA SER A 158 12.72 35.95 -19.01
C SER A 158 14.00 35.51 -19.72
N LYS A 159 15.04 35.13 -18.96
CA LYS A 159 16.33 34.69 -19.52
C LYS A 159 16.19 33.40 -20.34
N VAL A 160 15.37 32.44 -19.89
CA VAL A 160 15.04 31.23 -20.65
C VAL A 160 14.30 31.57 -21.94
N LEU A 161 13.30 32.46 -21.88
CA LEU A 161 12.54 32.89 -23.05
C LEU A 161 13.44 33.55 -24.10
N ASP A 162 14.34 34.45 -23.69
CA ASP A 162 15.27 35.10 -24.60
C ASP A 162 16.25 34.11 -25.22
N LYS A 163 16.70 33.12 -24.42
CA LYS A 163 17.55 32.04 -24.94
C LYS A 163 16.80 31.18 -25.96
N LEU A 164 15.53 30.84 -25.72
CA LEU A 164 14.71 30.09 -26.68
C LEU A 164 14.46 30.89 -27.98
N LYS A 165 14.17 32.19 -27.88
CA LYS A 165 14.05 33.07 -29.05
C LYS A 165 15.34 33.09 -29.88
N SER A 166 16.51 33.06 -29.24
CA SER A 166 17.81 33.06 -29.92
C SER A 166 18.07 31.80 -30.78
N LEU A 167 17.33 30.70 -30.55
CA LEU A 167 17.43 29.46 -31.34
C LEU A 167 16.73 29.58 -32.70
N GLY A 168 15.82 30.56 -32.85
CA GLY A 168 15.07 30.80 -34.08
C GLY A 168 13.82 29.93 -34.24
N VAL A 169 12.89 30.43 -35.06
CA VAL A 169 11.55 29.84 -35.24
C VAL A 169 11.62 28.40 -35.80
N ASN A 170 12.59 28.11 -36.67
CA ASN A 170 12.71 26.78 -37.29
C ASN A 170 13.03 25.68 -36.26
N VAL A 171 13.95 25.95 -35.33
CA VAL A 171 14.32 24.99 -34.27
C VAL A 171 13.15 24.80 -33.31
N LEU A 172 12.48 25.88 -32.91
CA LEU A 172 11.30 25.81 -32.04
C LEU A 172 10.14 25.04 -32.69
N SER A 173 9.93 25.22 -34.00
CA SER A 173 8.89 24.52 -34.75
C SER A 173 9.17 23.02 -34.84
N SER A 174 10.43 22.64 -35.03
CA SER A 174 10.87 21.22 -35.03
C SER A 174 10.60 20.55 -33.69
N ILE A 175 10.94 21.22 -32.58
CA ILE A 175 10.67 20.73 -31.22
C ILE A 175 9.18 20.50 -31.00
N ILE A 176 8.35 21.49 -31.33
CA ILE A 176 6.89 21.40 -31.15
C ILE A 176 6.32 20.28 -32.02
N ALA A 177 6.77 20.15 -33.28
CA ALA A 177 6.34 19.07 -34.17
C ALA A 177 6.69 17.69 -33.59
N ASN A 178 7.91 17.49 -33.08
CA ASN A 178 8.35 16.21 -32.52
C ASN A 178 7.66 15.85 -31.21
N ILE A 179 7.29 16.84 -30.38
CA ILE A 179 6.46 16.61 -29.19
C ILE A 179 5.04 16.20 -29.58
N LEU A 180 4.39 16.94 -30.49
CA LEU A 180 2.98 16.73 -30.86
C LEU A 180 2.74 15.47 -31.70
N THR A 181 3.75 15.02 -32.44
CA THR A 181 3.65 13.80 -33.27
C THR A 181 3.90 12.52 -32.48
N ASN A 182 4.32 12.59 -31.22
CA ASN A 182 4.48 11.40 -30.38
C ASN A 182 3.10 10.88 -29.89
N PRO A 183 2.70 9.64 -30.23
CA PRO A 183 1.44 9.04 -29.78
C PRO A 183 1.28 8.98 -28.26
N SER A 184 2.39 8.85 -27.50
CA SER A 184 2.38 8.78 -26.03
C SER A 184 1.86 10.05 -25.33
N ILE A 185 1.78 11.18 -26.04
CA ILE A 185 1.20 12.43 -25.54
C ILE A 185 -0.34 12.41 -25.60
N TRP A 186 -0.93 11.61 -26.48
CA TRP A 186 -2.38 11.60 -26.74
C TRP A 186 -3.15 10.46 -26.06
N GLY A 187 -2.46 9.44 -25.54
CA GLY A 187 -3.06 8.32 -24.79
C GLY A 187 -3.19 7.04 -25.59
#